data_AF-A0A848NX07-F1
#
_entry.id   AF-A0A848NX07-F1
#
_cell.length_a   1.000
_cell.length_b   1.000
_cell.length_c   1.000
_cell.angle_alpha   90.00
_cell.angle_beta   90.00
_cell.angle_gamma   90.00
#
_symmetry.space_group_name_H-M   'P 1'
#
loop_
_entity.id
_entity.type
_entity.pdbx_description
1 polymer ?
#
loop_
_entity_poly.entity_id
_entity_poly.type
_entity_poly.pdbx_seq_one_letter_code
_entity_poly.pdbx_strand_id
1 'polypeptide(L)'
;MLAVTLGLRRVPDQAASSLDDFMLVSQTLSGQPLDRRIGLNCFSNLYRADARFVDHIQTLAWLVRHHPGLDGTGLIGLLEADRHVELRAALGRLVDAWSAQAGANPALADARSLIERASGATLPSG
;
A
#
# COMPACT_ATOMS: atom_id res chain seq x y z
N MET A 1 -26.35 21.59 -12.22
CA MET A 1 -26.33 20.36 -11.40
C MET A 1 -24.91 19.80 -11.53
N LEU A 2 -24.00 20.18 -10.62
CA LEU A 2 -22.58 19.84 -10.71
C LEU A 2 -22.36 18.48 -10.06
N ALA A 3 -22.01 17.47 -10.87
CA ALA A 3 -21.52 16.19 -10.40
C ALA A 3 -20.13 16.41 -9.80
N VAL A 4 -20.05 16.43 -8.47
CA VAL A 4 -18.79 16.33 -7.74
C VAL A 4 -18.39 14.87 -7.77
N THR A 5 -17.56 14.49 -8.73
CA THR A 5 -16.70 13.32 -8.59
C THR A 5 -15.78 13.62 -7.40
N LEU A 6 -16.05 12.97 -6.26
CA LEU A 6 -15.16 12.88 -5.11
C LEU A 6 -13.90 12.10 -5.51
N GLY A 7 -13.09 12.70 -6.38
CA GLY A 7 -11.72 12.29 -6.60
C GLY A 7 -10.93 12.77 -5.38
N LEU A 8 -10.35 11.84 -4.65
CA LEU A 8 -9.45 12.01 -3.52
C LEU A 8 -8.54 13.24 -3.71
N ARG A 9 -8.99 14.41 -3.25
CA ARG A 9 -8.26 15.66 -3.46
C ARG A 9 -7.24 15.78 -2.33
N ARG A 10 -6.07 15.21 -2.57
CA ARG A 10 -4.93 15.25 -1.66
C ARG A 10 -4.53 16.70 -1.39
N VAL A 11 -4.58 17.10 -0.11
CA VAL A 11 -3.92 18.33 0.35
C VAL A 11 -2.45 17.96 0.60
N PRO A 12 -1.46 18.71 0.09
CA PRO A 12 -0.05 18.43 0.34
C PRO A 12 0.25 18.70 1.83
N ASP A 13 0.22 17.65 2.63
CA ASP A 13 0.69 17.67 4.00
C ASP A 13 2.23 17.66 4.03
N GLN A 14 2.84 18.37 4.97
CA GLN A 14 4.27 18.67 4.99
C GLN A 14 5.18 17.42 4.96
N ALA A 15 5.91 17.26 3.85
CA ALA A 15 7.25 16.68 3.68
C ALA A 15 7.64 15.38 4.43
N ALA A 16 6.77 14.38 4.52
CA ALA A 16 7.25 13.02 4.73
C ALA A 16 8.06 12.59 3.48
N SER A 17 9.25 12.00 3.68
CA SER A 17 9.99 11.46 2.53
C SER A 17 9.22 10.27 1.94
N SER A 18 9.36 10.00 0.64
CA SER A 18 8.71 8.83 0.02
C SER A 18 9.11 7.49 0.69
N LEU A 19 10.28 7.45 1.34
CA LEU A 19 10.68 6.34 2.17
C LEU A 19 9.87 6.27 3.47
N ASP A 20 9.58 7.38 4.12
CA ASP A 20 8.74 7.41 5.33
C ASP A 20 7.31 6.99 5.00
N ASP A 21 6.78 7.41 3.86
CA ASP A 21 5.49 6.95 3.34
C ASP A 21 5.49 5.44 3.10
N PHE A 22 6.55 4.92 2.47
CA PHE A 22 6.73 3.48 2.25
C PHE A 22 6.79 2.70 3.58
N MET A 23 7.56 3.21 4.56
CA MET A 23 7.69 2.58 5.86
C MET A 23 6.38 2.60 6.63
N LEU A 24 5.64 3.71 6.59
CA LEU A 24 4.32 3.83 7.21
C LEU A 24 3.37 2.75 6.69
N VAL A 25 3.21 2.66 5.36
CA VAL A 25 2.31 1.68 4.74
C VAL A 25 2.74 0.25 5.06
N SER A 26 4.05 -0.04 4.99
CA SER A 26 4.59 -1.37 5.29
C SER A 26 4.32 -1.78 6.74
N GLN A 27 4.48 -0.85 7.69
CA GLN A 27 4.24 -1.10 9.11
C GLN A 27 2.75 -1.23 9.44
N THR A 28 1.88 -0.49 8.74
CA THR A 28 0.43 -0.69 8.83
C THR A 28 0.02 -2.09 8.38
N LEU A 29 0.61 -2.60 7.29
CA LEU A 29 0.34 -3.95 6.83
C LEU A 29 0.86 -5.03 7.80
N SER A 30 2.06 -4.84 8.35
CA SER A 30 2.67 -5.82 9.26
C SER A 30 2.16 -5.76 10.69
N GLY A 31 1.47 -4.67 11.06
CA GLY A 31 1.02 -4.39 12.43
C GLY A 31 2.14 -4.13 13.43
N GLN A 32 3.39 -3.97 12.96
CA GLN A 32 4.56 -3.85 13.83
C GLN A 32 5.69 -3.03 13.18
N PRO A 33 6.62 -2.47 13.98
CA PRO A 33 7.79 -1.79 13.45
C PRO A 33 8.62 -2.70 12.53
N LEU A 34 9.12 -2.13 11.43
CA LEU A 34 9.96 -2.82 10.46
C LEU A 34 11.34 -2.15 10.37
N ASP A 35 12.35 -2.94 10.01
CA ASP A 35 13.72 -2.45 9.84
C ASP A 35 13.81 -1.44 8.68
N ARG A 36 14.23 -0.21 8.99
CA ARG A 36 14.32 0.88 8.02
C ARG A 36 15.37 0.64 6.93
N ARG A 37 16.46 -0.06 7.23
CA ARG A 37 17.52 -0.36 6.26
C ARG A 37 17.04 -1.35 5.23
N ILE A 38 16.33 -2.40 5.66
CA ILE A 38 15.67 -3.34 4.75
C ILE A 38 14.61 -2.60 3.93
N GLY A 39 13.81 -1.75 4.57
CA GLY A 39 12.79 -0.95 3.89
C GLY A 39 13.36 -0.03 2.81
N LEU A 40 14.52 0.60 3.05
CA LEU A 40 15.20 1.40 2.03
C LEU A 40 15.63 0.56 0.82
N ASN A 41 16.10 -0.67 1.04
CA ASN A 41 16.47 -1.58 -0.05
C ASN A 41 15.25 -1.96 -0.90
N CYS A 42 14.16 -2.41 -0.24
CA CYS A 42 12.89 -2.73 -0.90
C CYS A 42 12.34 -1.53 -1.68
N PHE A 43 12.31 -0.35 -1.05
CA PHE A 43 11.86 0.90 -1.67
C PHE A 43 12.69 1.25 -2.90
N SER A 44 14.02 1.19 -2.80
CA SER A 44 14.93 1.53 -3.90
C SER A 44 14.73 0.64 -5.12
N ASN A 45 14.46 -0.65 -4.90
CA ASN A 45 14.19 -1.61 -5.97
C ASN A 45 12.87 -1.29 -6.69
N LEU A 46 11.80 -1.02 -5.92
CA LEU A 46 10.48 -0.69 -6.48
C LEU A 46 10.47 0.67 -7.18
N TYR A 47 11.16 1.67 -6.60
CA TYR A 47 11.33 3.00 -7.18
C TYR A 47 11.99 2.94 -8.56
N ARG A 48 13.01 2.09 -8.73
CA ARG A 48 13.68 1.90 -10.03
C ARG A 48 12.80 1.16 -11.05
N ALA A 49 11.94 0.27 -10.59
CA ALA A 49 11.11 -0.57 -11.45
C ALA A 49 9.84 0.14 -11.96
N ASP A 50 9.30 1.09 -11.20
CA ASP A 50 8.03 1.74 -11.50
C ASP A 50 8.07 3.23 -11.14
N ALA A 51 8.09 4.10 -12.15
CA ALA A 51 8.13 5.55 -11.98
C ALA A 51 6.88 6.12 -11.28
N ARG A 52 5.74 5.42 -11.32
CA ARG A 52 4.50 5.83 -10.63
C ARG A 52 4.42 5.28 -9.22
N PHE A 53 5.35 4.44 -8.79
CA PHE A 53 5.33 3.81 -7.48
C PHE A 53 5.29 4.85 -6.35
N VAL A 54 6.02 5.96 -6.51
CA VAL A 54 6.02 7.04 -5.51
C VAL A 54 4.63 7.62 -5.32
N ASP A 55 3.90 7.92 -6.40
CA ASP A 55 2.55 8.48 -6.33
C ASP A 55 1.57 7.52 -5.65
N HIS A 56 1.67 6.22 -5.95
CA HIS A 56 0.87 5.19 -5.30
C HIS A 56 1.15 5.12 -3.80
N ILE A 57 2.42 5.06 -3.40
CA ILE A 57 2.82 4.98 -1.99
C ILE A 57 2.41 6.23 -1.22
N GLN A 58 2.58 7.38 -1.83
CA GLN A 58 2.15 8.66 -1.31
C GLN A 58 0.63 8.72 -1.07
N THR A 59 -0.15 8.16 -1.99
CA THR A 59 -1.61 8.06 -1.86
C THR A 59 -2.01 7.09 -0.75
N LEU A 60 -1.36 5.93 -0.68
CA LEU A 60 -1.57 4.94 0.38
C LEU A 60 -1.23 5.50 1.77
N ALA A 61 -0.10 6.19 1.90
CA ALA A 61 0.31 6.82 3.14
C ALA A 61 -0.67 7.95 3.55
N TRP A 62 -1.21 8.69 2.59
CA TRP A 62 -2.28 9.66 2.85
C TRP A 62 -3.52 8.98 3.42
N LEU A 63 -3.97 7.86 2.84
CA LEU A 63 -5.10 7.07 3.37
C LEU A 63 -4.85 6.60 4.81
N VAL A 64 -3.66 6.03 5.09
CA VAL A 64 -3.31 5.59 6.44
C VAL A 64 -3.37 6.74 7.45
N ARG A 65 -2.86 7.93 7.10
CA ARG A 65 -2.88 9.09 7.99
C ARG A 65 -4.29 9.63 8.23
N HIS A 66 -5.16 9.57 7.23
CA HIS A 66 -6.51 10.16 7.28
C HIS A 66 -7.57 9.20 7.85
N HIS A 67 -7.20 7.95 8.14
CA HIS A 67 -8.06 6.95 8.76
C HIS A 67 -7.40 6.41 10.05
N PRO A 68 -7.56 7.10 11.19
CA PRO A 68 -6.99 6.66 12.46
C PRO A 68 -7.47 5.27 12.86
N GLY A 69 -6.55 4.38 13.22
CA GLY A 69 -6.87 2.99 13.56
C GLY A 69 -7.02 2.05 12.36
N LEU A 70 -6.75 2.53 11.13
CA LEU A 70 -6.69 1.69 9.95
C LEU A 70 -5.51 0.70 10.06
N ASP A 71 -5.83 -0.59 10.13
CA ASP A 71 -4.86 -1.68 10.07
C ASP A 71 -4.68 -2.19 8.63
N GLY A 72 -3.79 -3.17 8.44
CA GLY A 72 -3.52 -3.73 7.12
C GLY A 72 -4.75 -4.32 6.43
N THR A 73 -5.60 -5.03 7.17
CA THR A 73 -6.86 -5.61 6.65
C THR A 73 -7.82 -4.51 6.23
N GLY A 74 -7.99 -3.48 7.06
CA GLY A 74 -8.84 -2.33 6.78
C GLY A 74 -8.38 -1.55 5.56
N LEU A 75 -7.06 -1.35 5.38
CA LEU A 75 -6.51 -0.70 4.20
C LEU A 75 -6.82 -1.51 2.93
N ILE A 76 -6.62 -2.83 2.95
CA ILE A 76 -6.92 -3.70 1.80
C ILE A 76 -8.42 -3.66 1.47
N GLY A 77 -9.28 -3.76 2.49
CA GLY A 77 -10.74 -3.71 2.33
C GLY A 77 -11.24 -2.37 1.78
N LEU A 78 -10.65 -1.26 2.21
CA LEU A 78 -10.97 0.07 1.68
C LEU A 78 -10.66 0.18 0.19
N LEU A 79 -9.47 -0.29 -0.22
CA LEU A 79 -9.08 -0.27 -1.63
C LEU A 79 -9.90 -1.23 -2.50
N GLU A 80 -10.39 -2.33 -1.93
CA GLU A 80 -11.32 -3.25 -2.58
C GLU A 80 -12.69 -2.59 -2.79
N ALA A 81 -13.26 -2.00 -1.75
CA ALA A 81 -14.57 -1.35 -1.78
C ALA A 81 -14.62 -0.22 -2.83
N ASP A 82 -13.58 0.62 -2.87
CA ASP A 82 -13.47 1.74 -3.80
C ASP A 82 -12.90 1.36 -5.17
N ARG A 83 -12.66 0.06 -5.41
CA ARG A 83 -12.12 -0.50 -6.68
C ARG A 83 -10.80 0.14 -7.13
N HIS A 84 -9.93 0.51 -6.19
CA HIS A 84 -8.60 1.06 -6.48
C HIS A 84 -7.59 -0.03 -6.88
N VAL A 85 -7.77 -0.59 -8.08
CA VAL A 85 -6.96 -1.72 -8.61
C VAL A 85 -5.46 -1.40 -8.63
N GLU A 86 -5.06 -0.22 -9.11
CA GLU A 86 -3.64 0.15 -9.20
C GLU A 86 -2.97 0.27 -7.82
N LEU A 87 -3.68 0.81 -6.83
CA LEU A 87 -3.17 0.92 -5.45
C LEU A 87 -3.07 -0.46 -4.79
N ARG A 88 -4.03 -1.37 -5.02
CA ARG A 88 -3.92 -2.77 -4.57
C ARG A 88 -2.74 -3.49 -5.21
N ALA A 89 -2.52 -3.29 -6.51
CA ALA A 89 -1.37 -3.85 -7.21
C ALA A 89 -0.04 -3.29 -6.66
N ALA A 90 0.01 -2.00 -6.31
CA ALA A 90 1.17 -1.38 -5.66
C ALA A 90 1.43 -1.97 -4.27
N LEU A 91 0.40 -2.23 -3.45
CA LEU A 91 0.53 -2.97 -2.18
C LEU A 91 1.08 -4.38 -2.41
N GLY A 92 0.58 -5.09 -3.42
CA GLY A 92 1.08 -6.42 -3.78
C GLY A 92 2.59 -6.40 -4.06
N ARG A 93 3.05 -5.48 -4.92
CA ARG A 93 4.48 -5.31 -5.23
C ARG A 93 5.32 -4.94 -4.01
N LEU A 94 4.79 -4.09 -3.13
CA LEU A 94 5.44 -3.74 -1.86
C LEU A 94 5.63 -4.99 -0.99
N VAL A 95 4.58 -5.79 -0.84
CA VAL A 95 4.61 -7.02 -0.04
C VAL A 95 5.57 -8.04 -0.66
N ASP A 96 5.56 -8.22 -1.98
CA ASP A 96 6.47 -9.12 -2.67
C ASP A 96 7.95 -8.73 -2.43
N ALA A 97 8.26 -7.43 -2.44
CA ALA A 97 9.61 -6.94 -2.19
C ALA A 97 10.10 -7.22 -0.76
N TRP A 98 9.21 -7.17 0.23
CA TRP A 98 9.50 -7.55 1.61
C TRP A 98 9.61 -9.07 1.77
N SER A 99 8.73 -9.84 1.13
CA SER A 99 8.72 -11.31 1.15
C SER A 99 9.96 -11.92 0.51
N ALA A 100 10.60 -11.21 -0.42
CA ALA A 100 11.87 -11.62 -1.01
C ALA A 100 13.08 -11.49 -0.05
N GLN A 101 12.93 -10.86 1.12
CA GLN A 101 14.00 -10.70 2.09
C GLN A 101 14.13 -11.95 2.98
N ALA A 102 15.36 -12.28 3.39
CA ALA A 102 15.59 -13.35 4.36
C ALA A 102 14.96 -13.00 5.71
N GLY A 103 14.18 -13.92 6.28
CA GLY A 103 13.43 -13.66 7.51
C GLY A 103 12.19 -12.77 7.31
N ALA A 104 11.58 -12.85 6.12
CA ALA A 104 10.36 -12.12 5.80
C ALA A 104 9.29 -12.22 6.90
N ASN A 105 8.62 -11.10 7.16
CA ASN A 105 7.60 -11.01 8.18
C ASN A 105 6.35 -11.80 7.76
N PRO A 106 5.89 -12.80 8.54
CA PRO A 106 4.73 -13.61 8.19
C PRO A 106 3.45 -12.78 8.02
N ALA A 107 3.28 -11.68 8.77
CA ALA A 107 2.12 -10.80 8.63
C ALA A 107 2.03 -10.16 7.23
N LEU A 108 3.17 -9.94 6.57
CA LEU A 108 3.19 -9.44 5.18
C LEU A 108 2.77 -10.54 4.20
N ALA A 109 3.11 -11.82 4.46
CA ALA A 109 2.61 -12.93 3.65
C ALA A 109 1.08 -13.07 3.76
N ASP A 110 0.53 -12.92 4.97
CA ASP A 110 -0.93 -12.93 5.18
C ASP A 110 -1.62 -11.78 4.42
N ALA A 111 -1.03 -10.58 4.47
CA ALA A 111 -1.48 -9.43 3.69
C ALA A 111 -1.44 -9.71 2.18
N ARG A 112 -0.43 -10.46 1.70
CA ARG A 112 -0.33 -10.85 0.28
C ARG A 112 -1.52 -11.68 -0.17
N SER A 113 -1.88 -12.70 0.62
CA SER A 113 -3.02 -13.58 0.34
C SER A 113 -4.35 -12.83 0.40
N LEU A 114 -4.48 -11.83 1.28
CA LEU A 114 -5.65 -10.95 1.33
C LEU A 114 -5.80 -10.11 0.06
N ILE A 115 -4.70 -9.48 -0.39
CA ILE A 115 -4.66 -8.69 -1.65
C ILE A 115 -5.02 -9.56 -2.85
N GLU A 116 -4.52 -10.79 -2.89
CA GLU A 116 -4.80 -11.77 -3.94
C GLU A 116 -6.28 -12.12 -4.02
N ARG A 117 -6.90 -12.43 -2.87
CA ARG A 117 -8.32 -12.73 -2.78
C ARG A 117 -9.19 -11.57 -3.25
N ALA A 118 -8.89 -10.36 -2.78
CA ALA A 118 -9.60 -9.15 -3.21
C ALA A 118 -9.46 -8.93 -4.73
N SER A 119 -8.29 -9.23 -5.30
CA SER A 119 -8.04 -9.06 -6.74
C SER A 119 -8.76 -10.13 -7.57
N GLY A 120 -8.80 -11.38 -7.10
CA GLY A 120 -9.53 -12.48 -7.73
C GLY A 120 -11.05 -12.30 -7.71
N ALA A 121 -11.60 -11.72 -6.63
CA ALA A 121 -13.03 -11.40 -6.51
C ALA A 121 -13.51 -10.34 -7.52
N THR A 122 -12.59 -9.60 -8.16
CA THR A 122 -12.92 -8.59 -9.17
C THR A 122 -13.10 -9.18 -10.57
N LEU A 123 -12.69 -10.43 -10.81
CA LEU A 123 -12.91 -11.14 -12.06
C LEU A 123 -14.24 -11.91 -11.97
N PRO A 124 -15.25 -11.63 -12.81
CA PRO A 124 -16.41 -12.50 -12.88
C PRO A 124 -15.92 -13.88 -13.29
N SER A 125 -16.35 -14.91 -12.56
CA SER A 125 -16.30 -16.29 -13.05
C SER A 125 -17.17 -16.35 -14.30
N GLY A 126 -16.55 -16.12 -15.45
CA GLY A 126 -17.12 -16.29 -16.78
C GLY A 126 -16.72 -17.64 -17.36
#